data_AF-A0A2A5KTJ3-F1
#
_entry.id   AF-A0A2A5KTJ3-F1
#
_cell.length_a   1.000
_cell.length_b   1.000
_cell.length_c   1.000
_cell.angle_alpha   90.00
_cell.angle_beta   90.00
_cell.angle_gamma   90.00
#
_symmetry.space_group_name_H-M   'P 1'
#
loop_
_entity.id
_entity.type
_entity.pdbx_description
1 polymer ?
#
loop_
_entity_poly.entity_id
_entity_poly.type
_entity_poly.pdbx_seq_one_letter_code
_entity_poly.pdbx_strand_id
1 'polypeptide(L)' 'MTMRVLVKGAGVAGLTVAWQLYRHGFRVSVADQAGEVGAGA' A
#
# COMPACT_ATOMS: atom_id res chain seq x y z
N MET A 1 -13.52 -10.32 12.24
CA MET A 1 -12.84 -10.89 11.05
C MET A 1 -11.91 -9.83 10.50
N THR A 2 -10.59 -9.99 10.63
CA THR A 2 -9.63 -8.94 10.18
C THR A 2 -9.43 -9.05 8.67
N MET A 3 -9.88 -8.04 7.93
CA MET A 3 -9.70 -7.99 6.48
C MET A 3 -8.24 -7.66 6.14
N ARG A 4 -7.66 -8.41 5.20
CA ARG A 4 -6.28 -8.22 4.69
C ARG A 4 -6.34 -7.62 3.29
N VAL A 5 -5.52 -6.60 3.04
CA VAL A 5 -5.47 -5.90 1.75
C VAL A 5 -4.04 -5.87 1.21
N LEU A 6 -3.88 -6.23 -0.06
CA LEU A 6 -2.62 -6.07 -0.79
C LEU A 6 -2.74 -4.85 -1.71
N VAL A 7 -1.78 -3.94 -1.61
CA VAL A 7 -1.60 -2.83 -2.55
C VAL A 7 -0.40 -3.14 -3.44
N LYS A 8 -0.62 -3.16 -4.76
CA LYS A 8 0.43 -3.35 -5.77
C LYS A 8 0.92 -1.98 -6.24
N GLY A 9 2.21 -1.73 -6.06
CA GLY A 9 2.87 -0.45 -6.34
C GLY A 9 2.99 0.43 -5.10
N ALA A 10 4.18 0.95 -4.87
CA ALA A 10 4.57 1.83 -3.78
C ALA A 10 4.93 3.23 -4.29
N GLY A 11 4.25 3.67 -5.36
CA GLY A 11 4.15 5.07 -5.76
C GLY A 11 3.23 5.88 -4.85
N VAL A 12 3.01 7.16 -5.16
CA VAL A 12 2.22 8.06 -4.31
C VAL A 12 0.78 7.56 -4.14
N ALA A 13 0.14 7.12 -5.21
CA ALA A 13 -1.21 6.56 -5.14
C ALA A 13 -1.29 5.31 -4.25
N GLY A 14 -0.36 4.38 -4.42
CA GLY A 14 -0.32 3.14 -3.66
C GLY A 14 -0.08 3.38 -2.17
N LEU A 15 0.90 4.23 -1.83
CA LEU A 15 1.19 4.57 -0.44
C LEU A 15 0.04 5.35 0.21
N THR A 16 -0.62 6.24 -0.53
CA THR A 16 -1.79 6.98 -0.02
C THR A 16 -2.94 6.04 0.32
N VAL A 17 -3.26 5.10 -0.56
CA VAL A 17 -4.31 4.10 -0.32
C VAL A 17 -3.93 3.20 0.85
N ALA A 18 -2.70 2.70 0.88
CA ALA A 18 -2.21 1.85 1.97
C ALA A 18 -2.29 2.55 3.32
N TRP A 19 -1.93 3.83 3.37
CA TRP A 19 -1.98 4.65 4.58
C TRP A 19 -3.41 4.85 5.08
N GLN A 20 -4.34 5.19 4.18
CA GLN A 20 -5.75 5.35 4.54
C GLN A 20 -6.34 4.05 5.08
N LEU A 21 -6.12 2.93 4.39
CA LEU A 21 -6.61 1.61 4.81
C LEU A 21 -6.02 1.21 6.18
N TYR A 22 -4.71 1.40 6.38
CA TYR A 22 -4.09 1.13 7.67
C TYR A 22 -4.76 1.95 8.80
N ARG A 23 -5.02 3.24 8.57
CA ARG A 23 -5.67 4.13 9.55
C ARG A 23 -7.11 3.74 9.89
N HIS A 24 -7.78 2.99 9.00
CA HIS A 24 -9.13 2.46 9.22
C HIS A 24 -9.13 1.02 9.77
N GLY A 25 -7.98 0.51 10.23
CA GLY A 25 -7.88 -0.77 10.93
C GLY A 25 -7.70 -1.99 10.02
N PHE A 26 -7.44 -1.78 8.73
CA PHE A 26 -7.14 -2.87 7.81
C PHE A 26 -5.69 -3.35 7.98
N ARG A 27 -5.45 -4.67 7.80
CA ARG A 27 -4.10 -5.22 7.76
C ARG A 27 -3.59 -5.15 6.32
N VAL A 28 -2.72 -4.17 6.05
CA VAL A 28 -2.26 -3.84 4.69
C VAL A 28 -0.84 -4.36 4.45
N SER A 29 -0.63 -4.94 3.27
CA SER A 29 0.70 -5.22 2.70
C SER A 29 0.87 -4.41 1.42
N VAL A 30 2.05 -3.83 1.20
CA VAL A 30 2.41 -3.17 -0.05
C VAL A 30 3.49 -4.00 -0.75
N ALA A 31 3.31 -4.26 -2.04
CA ALA A 31 4.30 -4.95 -2.87
C ALA A 31 4.63 -4.10 -4.09
N ASP A 32 5.90 -3.76 -4.24
CA ASP A 32 6.44 -3.12 -5.44
C ASP A 32 7.48 -4.03 -6.10
N GLN A 33 7.62 -3.93 -7.41
CA GLN A 33 8.68 -4.57 -8.18
C GLN A 33 9.86 -3.62 -8.40
N ALA A 34 9.65 -2.31 -8.26
CA ALA A 34 10.73 -1.36 -8.18
C ALA A 34 11.54 -1.63 -6.90
N GLY A 35 12.88 -1.65 -7.03
CA GLY A 35 13.78 -1.81 -5.89
C GLY A 35 13.76 -0.62 -4.91
N GLU A 36 13.01 0.44 -5.25
CA GLU A 36 12.88 1.67 -4.49
C GLU A 36 11.41 2.13 -4.44
N VAL A 37 11.01 2.69 -3.29
CA VAL A 37 9.70 3.32 -3.08
C VAL A 37 9.60 4.64 -3.84
N GLY A 38 8.41 4.98 -4.35
CA GLY A 38 8.16 6.24 -5.07
C GLY A 38 8.59 6.25 -6.54
N ALA A 39 8.99 5.09 -7.10
CA ALA A 39 9.39 4.99 -8.51
C ALA A 39 8.21 5.11 -9.51
N GLY A 40 6.98 4.84 -9.05
CA GLY A 40 5.75 5.14 -9.78
C GLY A 40 5.18 6.47 -9.31
N ALA A 41 4.86 7.37 -10.25
CA ALA A 41 4.27 8.67 -9.97
C ALA A 41 3.10 8.62 -8.97
#